data_AF-A0A925ERN7-F1
#
_entry.id   AF-A0A925ERN7-F1
#
_cell.length_a   1.000
_cell.length_b   1.000
_cell.length_c   1.000
_cell.angle_alpha   90.00
_cell.angle_beta   90.00
_cell.angle_gamma   90.00
#
_symmetry.space_group_name_H-M   'P 1'
#
loop_
_entity.id
_entity.type
_entity.pdbx_description
1 polymer ?
#
loop_
_entity_poly.entity_id
_entity_poly.type
_entity_poly.pdbx_seq_one_letter_code
_entity_poly.pdbx_strand_id
1 'polypeptide(L)'
;MASEIIGTIGIFLTLIVFLVTYFRTRHIERMALIKNEKTATIFNVNKSDSNGALKLGLLLLSIGIGLLIGLLIDNALGTEPAATFVSILICGGISLIFYHNYVENKNKSKQKDEDLLV
;
A
#
# COMPACT_ATOMS: atom_id res chain seq x y z
N MET A 1 10.49 25.10 20.78
CA MET A 1 9.56 26.04 20.08
C MET A 1 9.74 26.00 18.57
N ALA A 2 10.81 26.54 17.97
CA ALA A 2 10.95 26.58 16.50
C ALA A 2 11.10 25.19 15.84
N SER A 3 11.85 24.27 16.46
CA SER A 3 12.04 22.90 15.95
C SER A 3 10.75 22.09 15.83
N GLU A 4 9.85 22.25 16.80
CA GLU A 4 8.56 21.54 16.82
C GLU A 4 7.61 22.02 15.72
N ILE A 5 7.65 23.32 15.43
CA ILE A 5 6.84 23.95 14.38
C ILE A 5 7.30 23.48 13.00
N ILE A 6 8.61 23.40 12.75
CA ILE A 6 9.15 22.82 11.51
C ILE A 6 8.72 21.37 11.36
N GLY A 7 8.76 20.59 12.44
CA GLY A 7 8.34 19.19 12.45
C GLY A 7 6.86 19.03 12.09
N THR A 8 5.97 19.83 12.68
CA THR A 8 4.53 19.74 12.39
C THR A 8 4.22 20.13 10.95
N ILE A 9 4.79 21.24 10.47
CA ILE A 9 4.56 21.72 9.11
C ILE A 9 5.04 20.69 8.07
N GLY A 10 6.19 20.06 8.28
CA GLY A 10 6.71 19.02 7.38
C GLY A 10 5.79 17.81 7.25
N ILE A 11 5.19 17.37 8.36
CA ILE A 11 4.25 16.24 8.36
C ILE A 11 2.95 16.60 7.60
N PHE A 12 2.41 17.80 7.81
CA PHE A 12 1.23 18.25 7.07
C PHE A 12 1.49 18.37 5.57
N LEU A 13 2.68 18.85 5.18
CA LEU A 13 3.05 19.05 3.78
C LEU A 13 3.21 17.70 3.05
N THR A 14 3.85 16.72 3.69
CA THR A 14 4.00 15.37 3.12
C THR A 14 2.65 14.65 2.98
N LEU A 15 1.75 14.79 3.96
CA LEU A 15 0.38 14.27 3.88
C LEU A 15 -0.41 14.87 2.71
N ILE A 16 -0.34 16.19 2.54
CA ILE A 16 -1.01 16.90 1.44
C ILE A 16 -0.46 16.44 0.08
N VAL A 17 0.86 16.34 -0.07
CA VAL A 17 1.50 15.87 -1.31
C VAL A 17 1.08 14.43 -1.64
N PHE A 18 1.04 13.55 -0.63
CA PHE A 18 0.60 12.17 -0.81
C PHE A 18 -0.86 12.10 -1.27
N LEU A 19 -1.75 12.88 -0.64
CA LEU A 19 -3.16 12.95 -1.03
C LEU A 19 -3.32 13.45 -2.47
N VAL A 20 -2.68 14.57 -2.81
CA VAL A 20 -2.75 15.16 -4.15
C VAL A 20 -2.22 14.18 -5.21
N THR A 21 -1.14 13.45 -4.91
CA THR A 21 -0.59 12.43 -5.81
C THR A 21 -1.59 11.29 -6.01
N TYR A 22 -2.18 10.77 -4.92
CA TYR A 22 -3.19 9.73 -4.98
C TYR A 22 -4.42 10.13 -5.81
N PHE A 23 -4.96 11.33 -5.57
CA PHE A 23 -6.09 11.84 -6.34
C PHE A 23 -5.72 12.11 -7.82
N ARG A 24 -4.54 12.66 -8.08
CA ARG A 24 -4.05 12.91 -9.45
C ARG A 24 -3.93 11.64 -10.27
N THR A 25 -3.48 10.54 -9.68
CA THR A 25 -3.41 9.23 -10.35
C THR A 25 -4.75 8.86 -11.00
N ARG A 26 -5.87 9.05 -10.27
CA ARG A 26 -7.21 8.72 -10.77
C ARG A 26 -7.73 9.66 -11.86
N HIS A 27 -7.32 10.93 -11.85
CA HIS A 27 -7.72 11.91 -12.87
C HIS A 27 -6.94 11.73 -14.19
N ILE A 28 -5.68 11.31 -14.10
CA ILE A 28 -4.83 11.05 -15.28
C ILE A 28 -5.34 9.83 -16.06
N GLU A 29 -5.79 8.78 -15.36
CA GLU A 29 -6.41 7.60 -15.97
C GLU A 29 -7.59 8.00 -16.89
N ARG A 30 -8.49 8.87 -16.42
CA ARG A 30 -9.68 9.28 -17.19
C ARG A 30 -9.38 10.21 -18.37
N MET A 31 -8.31 11.00 -18.29
CA MET A 31 -7.88 11.91 -19.37
C MET A 31 -7.10 11.18 -20.46
N ALA A 32 -6.41 10.09 -20.13
CA ALA A 32 -5.77 9.22 -21.11
C ALA A 32 -6.80 8.51 -22.02
N LEU A 33 -7.98 8.18 -21.49
CA LEU A 33 -9.08 7.57 -22.27
C LEU A 33 -9.61 8.48 -23.37
N ILE A 34 -9.65 9.80 -23.13
CA ILE A 34 -10.17 10.80 -24.07
C ILE A 34 -9.14 11.14 -25.15
N LYS A 35 -7.84 11.07 -24.82
CA LYS A 35 -6.74 11.35 -25.75
C LYS A 35 -6.43 10.22 -26.74
N ASN A 36 -6.93 9.00 -26.50
CA ASN A 36 -6.59 7.79 -27.26
C ASN A 36 -7.70 7.33 -28.24
N GLU A 37 -8.40 8.24 -28.94
CA GLU A 37 -9.34 7.88 -30.04
C GLU A 37 -8.70 7.09 -31.20
N LYS A 38 -7.37 6.86 -31.17
CA LYS A 38 -6.67 5.89 -32.01
C LYS A 38 -6.11 4.79 -31.11
N THR A 39 -6.65 3.58 -31.26
CA THR A 39 -6.26 2.32 -30.59
C THR A 39 -7.09 1.99 -29.34
N ALA A 40 -8.36 1.65 -29.56
CA ALA A 40 -9.19 0.87 -28.63
C ALA A 40 -8.81 -0.63 -28.57
N THR A 41 -7.53 -0.97 -28.82
CA THR A 41 -7.01 -2.36 -28.78
C THR A 41 -6.17 -2.62 -27.52
N ILE A 42 -5.84 -1.58 -26.74
CA ILE A 42 -5.10 -1.70 -25.47
C ILE A 42 -6.02 -1.98 -24.26
N PHE A 43 -7.34 -2.04 -24.48
CA PHE A 43 -8.36 -2.15 -23.43
C PHE A 43 -8.62 -3.56 -22.88
N ASN A 44 -7.76 -4.53 -23.17
CA ASN A 44 -7.79 -5.81 -22.45
C ASN A 44 -6.62 -5.99 -21.47
N VAL A 45 -5.81 -4.96 -21.25
CA VAL A 45 -4.71 -5.03 -20.28
C VAL A 45 -5.14 -4.29 -19.02
N ASN A 46 -5.28 -5.04 -17.93
CA ASN A 46 -5.30 -4.55 -16.54
C ASN A 46 -6.66 -4.25 -15.90
N LYS A 47 -7.54 -5.25 -15.84
CA LYS A 47 -8.47 -5.41 -14.70
C LYS A 47 -7.75 -5.82 -13.39
N SER A 48 -6.45 -5.54 -13.30
CA SER A 48 -5.51 -5.92 -12.23
C SER A 48 -5.18 -4.77 -11.28
N ASP A 49 -5.41 -3.51 -11.68
CA ASP A 49 -4.98 -2.34 -10.90
C ASP A 49 -5.84 -2.04 -9.66
N SER A 50 -6.95 -2.76 -9.47
CA SER A 50 -7.75 -2.72 -8.23
C SER A 50 -7.00 -3.20 -6.99
N ASN A 51 -5.84 -3.84 -7.18
CA ASN A 51 -5.04 -4.41 -6.11
C ASN A 51 -4.23 -3.36 -5.32
N GLY A 52 -4.03 -2.15 -5.86
CA GLY A 52 -3.23 -1.09 -5.22
C GLY A 52 -3.80 -0.60 -3.88
N ALA A 53 -5.12 -0.42 -3.80
CA ALA A 53 -5.79 -0.01 -2.56
C ALA A 53 -5.68 -1.11 -1.48
N LEU A 54 -5.78 -2.38 -1.88
CA LEU A 54 -5.64 -3.53 -0.98
C LEU A 54 -4.22 -3.65 -0.42
N LYS A 55 -3.20 -3.39 -1.26
CA LYS A 55 -1.78 -3.38 -0.85
C LYS A 55 -1.51 -2.30 0.19
N LEU A 56 -2.02 -1.08 -0.03
CA LEU A 56 -1.88 0.02 0.93
C LEU A 56 -2.65 -0.26 2.23
N GLY A 57 -3.87 -0.79 2.15
CA GLY A 57 -4.66 -1.17 3.32
C GLY A 57 -3.95 -2.22 4.19
N LEU A 58 -3.37 -3.27 3.59
CA LEU A 58 -2.63 -4.30 4.31
C LEU A 58 -1.39 -3.74 5.00
N LEU A 59 -0.69 -2.81 4.35
CA LEU A 59 0.48 -2.14 4.91
C LEU A 59 0.10 -1.31 6.16
N LEU A 60 -0.92 -0.45 6.04
CA LEU A 60 -1.38 0.37 7.18
C LEU A 60 -1.88 -0.49 8.35
N LEU A 61 -2.60 -1.58 8.05
CA LEU A 61 -3.09 -2.51 9.08
C LEU A 61 -1.93 -3.12 9.87
N SER A 62 -0.89 -3.58 9.18
CA SER A 62 0.28 -4.20 9.82
C SER A 62 1.12 -3.22 10.61
N ILE A 63 1.20 -1.95 10.20
CA ILE A 63 1.84 -0.89 11.01
C ILE A 63 1.08 -0.68 12.33
N GLY A 64 -0.26 -0.61 12.28
CA GLY A 64 -1.07 -0.46 13.49
C GLY A 64 -0.92 -1.64 14.46
N ILE A 65 -0.93 -2.86 13.93
CA ILE A 65 -0.73 -4.08 14.73
C ILE A 65 0.70 -4.14 15.30
N GLY A 66 1.71 -3.80 14.49
CA GLY A 66 3.12 -3.77 14.92
C GLY A 66 3.39 -2.75 16.02
N LEU A 67 2.72 -1.59 15.99
CA LEU A 67 2.77 -0.56 17.05
C LEU A 67 2.21 -1.08 18.37
N LEU A 68 1.04 -1.71 18.35
CA LEU A 68 0.41 -2.24 19.56
C LEU A 68 1.27 -3.33 20.21
N ILE A 69 1.80 -4.25 19.41
CA ILE A 69 2.67 -5.33 19.88
C ILE A 69 4.00 -4.76 20.40
N GLY A 70 4.60 -3.85 19.66
CA GLY A 70 5.85 -3.19 20.02
C GLY A 70 5.77 -2.43 21.34
N LEU A 71 4.68 -1.67 21.55
CA LEU A 71 4.43 -0.93 22.78
C LEU A 71 4.24 -1.86 23.98
N LEU A 72 3.58 -3.01 23.79
CA LEU A 72 3.39 -4.00 24.85
C LEU A 72 4.73 -4.63 25.26
N ILE A 73 5.61 -4.87 24.29
CA ILE A 73 6.96 -5.42 24.49
C ILE A 73 7.87 -4.40 25.18
N ASP A 74 7.85 -3.13 24.75
CA ASP A 74 8.65 -2.07 25.39
C ASP A 74 8.23 -1.87 26.86
N ASN A 75 6.93 -1.90 27.17
CA ASN A 75 6.45 -1.83 28.56
C ASN A 75 6.85 -3.06 29.39
N ALA A 76 6.99 -4.24 28.78
CA ALA A 76 7.34 -5.47 29.49
C ALA A 76 8.85 -5.64 29.71
N LEU A 77 9.68 -5.21 28.76
CA LEU A 77 11.14 -5.33 28.82
C LEU A 77 11.83 -4.08 29.37
N GLY A 78 11.11 -2.97 29.54
CA GLY A 78 11.69 -1.69 29.98
C GLY A 78 12.72 -1.12 28.98
N THR A 79 12.65 -1.58 27.74
CA THR A 79 13.50 -1.11 26.65
C THR A 79 12.99 0.22 26.14
N GLU A 80 13.92 1.14 25.87
CA GLU A 80 13.69 2.33 25.04
C GLU A 80 13.00 1.95 23.72
N PRO A 81 12.39 2.89 22.95
CA PRO A 81 11.45 2.61 21.84
C PRO A 81 11.99 1.83 20.62
N ALA A 82 13.10 1.12 20.77
CA ALA A 82 13.68 0.17 19.84
C ALA A 82 12.76 -1.03 19.55
N ALA A 83 12.07 -1.61 20.55
CA ALA A 83 11.24 -2.78 20.27
C ALA A 83 10.04 -2.41 19.39
N THR A 84 9.44 -1.24 19.64
CA THR A 84 8.37 -0.70 18.78
C THR A 84 8.81 -0.52 17.33
N PHE A 85 10.02 -0.01 17.10
CA PHE A 85 10.55 0.20 15.75
C PHE A 85 10.79 -1.12 15.01
N VAL A 86 11.36 -2.10 15.70
CA VAL A 86 11.66 -3.43 15.13
C VAL A 86 10.37 -4.18 14.81
N SER A 87 9.38 -4.15 15.70
CA SER A 87 8.08 -4.81 15.49
C SER A 87 7.33 -4.26 14.28
N ILE A 88 7.31 -2.93 14.07
CA ILE A 88 6.71 -2.32 12.87
C ILE A 88 7.38 -2.82 11.58
N LEU A 89 8.71 -2.81 11.53
CA LEU A 89 9.46 -3.17 10.33
C LEU A 89 9.25 -4.64 9.95
N ILE A 90 9.27 -5.52 10.95
CA ILE A 90 9.06 -6.96 10.76
C ILE A 90 7.60 -7.24 10.33
N CYS A 91 6.60 -6.68 11.02
CA CYS A 91 5.20 -6.88 10.64
C CYS A 91 4.88 -6.28 9.27
N GLY A 92 5.41 -5.10 8.96
CA GLY A 92 5.24 -4.47 7.64
C GLY A 92 5.86 -5.30 6.51
N GLY A 93 7.07 -5.84 6.73
CA GLY A 93 7.75 -6.70 5.76
C GLY A 93 7.02 -8.02 5.49
N ILE A 94 6.56 -8.70 6.54
CA ILE A 94 5.80 -9.96 6.44
C ILE A 94 4.49 -9.75 5.67
N SER A 95 3.80 -8.66 5.94
CA SER A 95 2.54 -8.32 5.27
C SER A 95 2.72 -8.16 3.75
N LEU A 96 3.83 -7.55 3.33
CA LEU A 96 4.12 -7.36 1.91
C LEU A 96 4.44 -8.68 1.19
N ILE A 97 5.17 -9.57 1.85
CA ILE A 97 5.48 -10.92 1.33
C ILE A 97 4.20 -11.76 1.25
N PHE A 98 3.36 -11.69 2.27
CA PHE A 98 2.08 -12.40 2.31
C PHE A 98 1.14 -11.91 1.21
N TYR A 99 1.06 -10.59 1.00
CA TYR A 99 0.29 -9.99 -0.08
C TYR A 99 0.75 -10.47 -1.45
N HIS A 100 2.06 -10.51 -1.70
CA HIS A 100 2.60 -10.97 -2.98
C HIS A 100 2.24 -12.44 -3.25
N ASN A 101 2.42 -13.32 -2.27
CA ASN A 101 2.05 -14.73 -2.38
C ASN A 101 0.55 -14.94 -2.59
N TYR A 102 -0.31 -14.17 -1.89
CA TYR A 102 -1.76 -14.27 -2.03
C TYR A 102 -2.24 -13.82 -3.41
N VAL A 103 -1.65 -12.73 -3.94
CA VAL A 103 -1.95 -12.24 -5.29
C VAL A 103 -1.46 -13.22 -6.36
N GLU A 104 -0.27 -13.80 -6.21
CA GLU A 104 0.27 -14.79 -7.15
C GLU A 104 -0.61 -16.05 -7.19
N ASN A 105 -1.10 -16.52 -6.03
CA ASN A 105 -2.00 -17.66 -5.96
C ASN A 105 -3.38 -17.39 -6.61
N LYS A 106 -3.89 -16.16 -6.54
CA LYS A 106 -5.12 -15.78 -7.25
C LYS A 106 -4.94 -15.71 -8.77
N ASN A 107 -3.76 -15.32 -9.24
CA ASN A 107 -3.48 -15.30 -10.67
C ASN A 107 -3.35 -16.72 -11.25
N LYS A 108 -2.76 -17.66 -10.49
CA LYS A 108 -2.69 -19.08 -10.88
C LYS A 108 -4.06 -19.78 -10.95
N SER A 109 -5.02 -19.35 -10.13
CA SER A 109 -6.38 -19.93 -10.15
C SER A 109 -7.21 -19.39 -11.32
N LYS A 110 -7.08 -18.09 -11.66
CA LYS A 110 -7.76 -17.53 -12.85
C LYS A 110 -7.29 -18.13 -14.18
N GLN A 111 -6.00 -18.44 -14.30
CA GLN A 111 -5.46 -19.03 -15.52
C GLN A 111 -5.95 -20.48 -15.73
N LYS A 112 -6.16 -21.23 -14.63
CA LYS A 112 -6.65 -22.61 -14.69
C LYS A 112 -8.12 -22.72 -15.13
N ASP A 113 -8.94 -21.71 -14.85
CA ASP A 113 -10.33 -21.64 -15.30
C ASP A 113 -10.46 -21.23 -16.79
N GLU A 114 -9.52 -20.42 -17.33
CA GLU A 114 -9.49 -20.10 -18.77
C GLU A 114 -9.02 -21.29 -19.61
N ASP A 115 -8.06 -22.09 -19.14
CA ASP A 115 -7.55 -23.29 -19.85
C ASP A 115 -8.57 -24.45 -19.88
N LEU A 116 -9.62 -24.43 -19.04
CA LEU A 116 -10.70 -25.42 -19.02
C LEU A 116 -11.88 -25.06 -19.94
N LEU A 117 -11.88 -23.84 -20.48
CA LEU A 117 -12.93 -23.31 -21.38
C LEU A 117 -12.46 -23.20 -22.84
N VAL A 118 -11.22 -23.60 -23.15
CA VAL A 118 -10.64 -23.73 -24.51
C VAL A 118 -10.52 -25.20 -24.87
#